data_AF-A0A0Q4RK29-F1
#
_entry.id   AF-A0A0Q4RK29-F1
#
_cell.length_a   1.000
_cell.length_b   1.000
_cell.length_c   1.000
_cell.angle_alpha   90.00
_cell.angle_beta   90.00
_cell.angle_gamma   90.00
#
_symmetry.space_group_name_H-M   'P 1'
#
loop_
_entity.id
_entity.type
_entity.pdbx_description
1 polymer ?
#
loop_
_entity_poly.entity_id
_entity_poly.type
_entity_poly.pdbx_seq_one_letter_code
_entity_poly.pdbx_strand_id
1 'polypeptide(L)'
;MTLFYSCNLINDTPDTVFQLVGLNANKIPRSFERVFKEYREQKINGKLKIPASDNKTMKPATCVEAVNYFYSNTFTADIEKIKKLNVTDDAKPIIAAGLELFEYAQEIQKNDFPKIAKMIDDGKSEEEINLAAKNLDDTKGIELDKKQEKMMKLLLPYANENGVEYKQL
;
A
#
# COMPACT_ATOMS: atom_id res chain seq x y z
N MET A 1 -2.22 44.89 22.16
CA MET A 1 -1.75 44.37 20.85
C MET A 1 -1.51 42.89 21.04
N THR A 2 -2.52 42.08 20.75
CA THR A 2 -2.50 40.63 20.96
C THR A 2 -1.83 39.99 19.75
N LEU A 3 -0.61 39.49 19.91
CA LEU A 3 0.04 38.67 18.88
C LEU A 3 -0.62 37.28 18.89
N PHE A 4 -1.31 36.95 17.82
CA PHE A 4 -1.67 35.57 17.50
C PHE A 4 -0.42 34.85 16.98
N TYR A 5 0.22 34.04 17.83
CA TYR A 5 1.14 33.00 17.36
C TYR A 5 0.31 31.80 16.89
N SER A 6 -0.13 31.79 15.63
CA SER A 6 -0.48 30.52 14.97
C SER A 6 0.80 29.87 14.46
N CYS A 7 1.58 29.32 15.39
CA CYS A 7 2.77 28.54 15.06
C CYS A 7 2.37 27.11 14.69
N ASN A 8 2.26 26.81 13.40
CA ASN A 8 2.59 25.47 12.90
C ASN A 8 4.13 25.30 12.84
N LEU A 9 4.85 25.66 13.92
CA LEU A 9 6.33 25.64 13.97
C LEU A 9 6.89 24.36 14.57
N ILE A 10 6.05 23.37 14.87
CA ILE A 10 6.50 22.06 15.35
C ILE A 10 6.52 21.15 14.13
N ASN A 11 7.72 20.64 13.80
CA ASN A 11 7.85 19.60 12.78
C ASN A 11 7.22 18.31 13.30
N ASP A 12 6.62 17.55 12.40
CA ASP A 12 6.16 16.19 12.67
C ASP A 12 7.35 15.34 13.18
N THR A 13 7.07 14.46 14.13
CA THR A 13 8.11 13.73 14.84
C THR A 13 8.73 12.63 13.98
N PRO A 14 9.98 12.21 14.27
CA PRO A 14 10.59 11.03 13.68
C PRO A 14 9.72 9.77 13.76
N ASP A 15 9.01 9.54 14.87
CA ASP A 15 8.03 8.47 15.01
C ASP A 15 6.90 8.57 13.98
N THR A 16 6.39 9.77 13.74
CA THR A 16 5.29 9.99 12.77
C THR A 16 5.77 9.68 11.35
N VAL A 17 6.99 10.09 11.00
CA VAL A 17 7.62 9.73 9.72
C VAL A 17 7.77 8.20 9.60
N PHE A 18 8.26 7.53 10.64
CA PHE A 18 8.44 6.08 10.65
C PHE A 18 7.11 5.32 10.54
N GLN A 19 6.07 5.76 11.24
CA GLN A 19 4.75 5.16 11.16
C GLN A 19 4.13 5.32 9.78
N LEU A 20 4.13 6.54 9.23
CA LEU A 20 3.43 6.82 7.97
C LEU A 20 4.18 6.29 6.75
N VAL A 21 5.51 6.31 6.75
CA VAL A 21 6.32 5.88 5.60
C VAL A 21 6.79 4.43 5.75
N GLY A 22 7.23 4.03 6.95
CA GLY A 22 7.73 2.68 7.21
C GLY A 22 6.64 1.67 7.46
N LEU A 23 5.85 1.84 8.52
CA LEU A 23 4.88 0.82 8.94
C LEU A 23 3.73 0.63 7.94
N ASN A 24 3.23 1.72 7.35
CA ASN A 24 2.18 1.62 6.35
C ASN A 24 2.62 0.93 5.05
N ALA A 25 3.93 0.88 4.75
CA ALA A 25 4.43 0.11 3.60
C ALA A 25 4.14 -1.39 3.76
N ASN A 26 3.91 -1.89 4.98
CA ASN A 26 3.50 -3.29 5.20
C ASN A 26 2.10 -3.64 4.65
N LYS A 27 1.31 -2.64 4.24
CA LYS A 27 0.04 -2.87 3.53
C LYS A 27 0.28 -3.34 2.09
N ILE A 28 1.50 -3.19 1.57
CA ILE A 28 1.89 -3.69 0.25
C ILE A 28 2.01 -5.22 0.32
N PRO A 29 1.28 -5.97 -0.53
CA PRO A 29 1.44 -7.42 -0.58
C PRO A 29 2.86 -7.79 -1.03
N ARG A 30 3.49 -8.73 -0.32
CA ARG A 30 4.82 -9.28 -0.69
C ARG A 30 4.81 -10.23 -1.89
N SER A 31 3.62 -10.66 -2.33
CA SER A 31 3.44 -11.51 -3.51
C SER A 31 2.05 -11.27 -4.05
N PHE A 32 1.98 -10.81 -5.29
CA PHE A 32 0.74 -10.64 -6.03
C PHE A 32 0.17 -11.99 -6.44
N GLU A 33 1.01 -12.96 -6.80
CA GLU A 33 0.58 -14.34 -7.06
C GLU A 33 -0.22 -14.92 -5.89
N ARG A 34 0.27 -14.78 -4.66
CA ARG A 34 -0.45 -15.24 -3.47
C ARG A 34 -1.81 -14.54 -3.32
N VAL A 35 -1.88 -13.23 -3.57
CA VAL A 35 -3.15 -12.49 -3.50
C VAL A 35 -4.17 -13.09 -4.46
N PHE A 36 -3.82 -13.31 -5.73
CA PHE A 36 -4.79 -13.81 -6.70
C PHE A 36 -5.14 -15.29 -6.49
N LYS A 37 -4.21 -16.09 -5.97
CA LYS A 37 -4.52 -17.45 -5.51
C LYS A 37 -5.58 -17.44 -4.40
N GLU A 38 -5.41 -16.60 -3.38
CA GLU A 38 -6.37 -16.47 -2.28
C GLU A 38 -7.75 -16.00 -2.76
N TYR A 39 -7.80 -15.03 -3.67
CA TYR A 39 -9.07 -14.56 -4.25
C TYR A 39 -9.80 -15.66 -5.03
N ARG A 40 -9.07 -16.43 -5.84
CA ARG A 40 -9.63 -17.56 -6.58
C ARG A 40 -10.18 -18.63 -5.63
N GLU A 41 -9.41 -19.01 -4.62
CA GLU A 41 -9.83 -19.98 -3.60
C GLU A 41 -11.07 -19.49 -2.83
N GLN A 42 -11.10 -18.23 -2.42
CA GLN A 42 -12.27 -17.65 -1.76
C GLN A 42 -13.50 -17.66 -2.66
N LYS A 43 -13.35 -17.38 -3.95
CA LYS A 43 -14.45 -17.41 -4.92
C LYS A 43 -15.00 -18.82 -5.12
N ILE A 44 -14.13 -19.81 -5.38
CA ILE A 44 -14.53 -21.21 -5.57
C ILE A 44 -15.27 -21.75 -4.34
N ASN A 45 -14.83 -21.35 -3.15
CA ASN A 45 -15.44 -21.78 -1.89
C ASN A 45 -16.67 -20.95 -1.47
N GLY A 46 -17.15 -19.99 -2.28
CA GLY A 46 -18.27 -19.11 -1.94
C GLY A 46 -18.02 -18.18 -0.74
N LYS A 47 -16.75 -17.95 -0.39
CA LYS A 47 -16.30 -17.14 0.74
C LYS A 47 -15.97 -15.69 0.34
N LEU A 48 -15.79 -15.41 -0.95
CA LEU A 48 -15.48 -14.07 -1.42
C LEU A 48 -16.69 -13.15 -1.24
N LYS A 49 -16.58 -12.23 -0.28
CA LYS A 49 -17.64 -11.29 0.07
C LYS A 49 -17.08 -9.90 0.31
N ILE A 50 -17.88 -8.89 0.01
CA ILE A 50 -17.63 -7.49 0.38
C ILE A 50 -18.82 -6.92 1.16
N PRO A 51 -18.64 -5.83 1.91
CA PRO A 51 -19.77 -5.13 2.51
C PRO A 51 -20.81 -4.74 1.45
N ALA A 52 -22.08 -4.95 1.80
CA ALA A 52 -23.20 -4.47 1.01
C ALA A 52 -23.34 -2.94 1.17
N SER A 53 -24.19 -2.32 0.36
CA SER A 53 -24.42 -0.87 0.38
C SER A 53 -24.90 -0.32 1.73
N ASP A 54 -25.41 -1.18 2.61
CA ASP A 54 -25.84 -0.85 3.97
C ASP A 54 -24.68 -0.78 5.00
N ASN A 55 -23.47 -1.20 4.61
CA ASN A 55 -22.27 -1.36 5.45
C ASN A 55 -22.48 -2.19 6.73
N LYS A 56 -23.54 -3.00 6.80
CA LYS A 56 -23.89 -3.86 7.95
C LYS A 56 -23.90 -5.32 7.57
N THR A 57 -24.17 -5.64 6.32
CA THR A 57 -24.22 -6.99 5.79
C THR A 57 -23.12 -7.25 4.78
N MET A 58 -22.81 -8.52 4.54
CA MET A 58 -21.83 -8.96 3.56
C MET A 58 -22.55 -9.59 2.37
N LYS A 59 -22.20 -9.18 1.14
CA LYS A 59 -22.72 -9.75 -0.10
C LYS A 59 -21.65 -10.59 -0.81
N PRO A 60 -22.01 -11.65 -1.53
CA PRO A 60 -21.10 -12.29 -2.49
C PRO A 60 -20.52 -11.24 -3.46
N ALA A 61 -19.26 -11.41 -3.80
CA ALA A 61 -18.55 -10.50 -4.69
C ALA A 61 -17.88 -11.26 -5.84
N THR A 62 -17.78 -10.58 -6.98
CA THR A 62 -16.79 -10.92 -8.00
C THR A 62 -15.37 -10.58 -7.51
N CYS A 63 -14.34 -11.17 -8.12
CA CYS A 63 -12.96 -10.83 -7.79
C CYS A 63 -12.66 -9.35 -8.10
N VAL A 64 -13.18 -8.82 -9.21
CA VAL A 64 -13.03 -7.40 -9.58
C VAL A 64 -13.65 -6.47 -8.54
N GLU A 65 -14.88 -6.75 -8.09
CA GLU A 65 -15.51 -5.96 -7.02
C GLU A 65 -14.70 -5.98 -5.73
N ALA A 66 -14.22 -7.16 -5.33
CA ALA A 66 -13.44 -7.32 -4.11
C ALA A 66 -12.08 -6.60 -4.19
N VAL A 67 -11.35 -6.73 -5.30
CA VAL A 67 -10.11 -5.99 -5.52
C VAL A 67 -10.36 -4.48 -5.48
N ASN A 68 -11.39 -4.00 -6.17
CA ASN A 68 -11.68 -2.57 -6.19
C ASN A 68 -12.04 -2.03 -4.81
N TYR A 69 -12.75 -2.84 -4.01
CA TYR A 69 -13.13 -2.46 -2.66
C TYR A 69 -11.92 -2.41 -1.71
N PHE A 70 -11.09 -3.45 -1.69
CA PHE A 70 -9.99 -3.57 -0.73
C PHE A 70 -8.72 -2.82 -1.14
N TYR A 71 -8.46 -2.66 -2.44
CA TYR A 71 -7.17 -2.19 -2.96
C TYR A 71 -7.18 -0.81 -3.65
N SER A 72 -8.24 -0.43 -4.38
CA SER A 72 -8.18 0.77 -5.24
C SER A 72 -7.90 2.08 -4.50
N ASN A 73 -8.13 2.13 -3.19
CA ASN A 73 -7.89 3.31 -2.36
C ASN A 73 -6.98 3.04 -1.15
N THR A 74 -6.29 1.89 -1.08
CA THR A 74 -5.50 1.48 0.10
C THR A 74 -4.55 2.58 0.58
N PHE A 75 -3.89 3.26 -0.36
CA PHE A 75 -2.85 4.24 -0.06
C PHE A 75 -3.29 5.69 -0.21
N THR A 76 -4.54 5.99 -0.61
CA THR A 76 -4.96 7.37 -0.89
C THR A 76 -4.78 8.27 0.33
N ALA A 77 -5.26 7.82 1.48
CA ALA A 77 -5.14 8.58 2.73
C ALA A 77 -3.68 8.65 3.23
N ASP A 78 -2.88 7.60 3.02
CA ASP A 78 -1.47 7.60 3.44
C ASP A 78 -0.65 8.58 2.59
N ILE A 79 -0.83 8.59 1.28
CA ILE A 79 -0.19 9.54 0.35
C ILE A 79 -0.55 10.98 0.73
N GLU A 80 -1.82 11.26 1.00
CA GLU A 80 -2.25 12.60 1.44
C GLU A 80 -1.62 13.03 2.76
N LYS A 81 -1.51 12.11 3.73
CA LYS A 81 -0.85 12.40 5.01
C LYS A 81 0.63 12.66 4.83
N ILE A 82 1.32 11.83 4.05
CA ILE A 82 2.75 11.99 3.76
C ILE A 82 3.02 13.33 3.06
N LYS A 83 2.18 13.75 2.11
CA LYS A 83 2.30 15.06 1.43
C LYS A 83 2.13 16.26 2.37
N LYS A 84 1.43 16.08 3.49
CA LYS A 84 1.16 17.14 4.48
C LYS A 84 2.17 17.15 5.63
N LEU A 85 3.11 16.21 5.67
CA LEU A 85 4.11 16.15 6.71
C LEU A 85 5.01 17.40 6.67
N ASN A 86 5.07 18.10 7.78
CA ASN A 86 5.98 19.21 8.00
C ASN A 86 7.24 18.66 8.67
N VAL A 87 8.28 18.37 7.88
CA VAL A 87 9.49 17.70 8.37
C VAL A 87 10.73 18.56 8.21
N THR A 88 11.76 18.21 8.99
CA THR A 88 13.13 18.71 8.85
C THR A 88 13.74 18.33 7.50
N ASP A 89 14.81 19.03 7.11
CA ASP A 89 15.46 18.84 5.81
C ASP A 89 16.04 17.43 5.60
N ASP A 90 16.53 16.80 6.68
CA ASP A 90 17.07 15.44 6.71
C ASP A 90 16.00 14.37 6.41
N ALA A 91 14.73 14.62 6.74
CA ALA A 91 13.62 13.71 6.48
C ALA A 91 12.99 13.89 5.08
N LYS A 92 13.24 15.00 4.38
CA LYS A 92 12.67 15.24 3.04
C LYS A 92 12.95 14.13 2.02
N PRO A 93 14.17 13.54 1.93
CA PRO A 93 14.45 12.42 1.05
C PRO A 93 13.62 11.17 1.39
N ILE A 94 13.32 10.94 2.67
CA ILE A 94 12.48 9.83 3.14
C ILE A 94 11.05 10.03 2.67
N ILE A 95 10.51 11.25 2.80
CA ILE A 95 9.17 11.62 2.33
C ILE A 95 9.06 11.40 0.82
N ALA A 96 10.05 11.87 0.05
CA ALA A 96 10.07 11.68 -1.40
C ALA A 96 10.10 10.20 -1.79
N ALA A 97 10.97 9.40 -1.18
CA ALA A 97 11.05 7.96 -1.43
C ALA A 97 9.78 7.21 -1.01
N GLY A 98 9.16 7.63 0.11
CA GLY A 98 7.87 7.13 0.57
C GLY A 98 6.75 7.42 -0.43
N LEU A 99 6.63 8.66 -0.92
CA LEU A 99 5.64 9.00 -1.94
C LEU A 99 5.84 8.20 -3.23
N GLU A 100 7.09 8.09 -3.72
CA GLU A 100 7.41 7.26 -4.89
C GLU A 100 6.96 5.80 -4.72
N LEU A 101 7.17 5.21 -3.54
CA LEU A 101 6.76 3.83 -3.23
C LEU A 101 5.23 3.70 -3.21
N PHE A 102 4.54 4.55 -2.46
CA PHE A 102 3.10 4.44 -2.23
C PHE A 102 2.28 4.78 -3.48
N GLU A 103 2.70 5.78 -4.25
CA GLU A 103 2.07 6.13 -5.52
C GLU A 103 2.22 5.00 -6.54
N TYR A 104 3.40 4.37 -6.61
CA TYR A 104 3.62 3.21 -7.49
C TYR A 104 2.83 1.97 -7.05
N ALA A 105 2.77 1.69 -5.75
CA ALA A 105 1.94 0.61 -5.21
C ALA A 105 0.45 0.83 -5.53
N GLN A 106 -0.04 2.07 -5.37
CA GLN A 106 -1.40 2.44 -5.71
C GLN A 106 -1.69 2.30 -7.21
N GLU A 107 -0.74 2.65 -8.07
CA GLU A 107 -0.88 2.49 -9.53
C GLU A 107 -1.10 1.02 -9.89
N ILE A 108 -0.29 0.12 -9.34
CA ILE A 108 -0.42 -1.33 -9.54
C ILE A 108 -1.81 -1.82 -9.11
N GLN A 109 -2.25 -1.41 -7.92
CA GLN A 109 -3.53 -1.80 -7.36
C GLN A 109 -4.73 -1.26 -8.15
N LYS A 110 -4.62 -0.06 -8.72
CA LYS A 110 -5.69 0.54 -9.54
C LYS A 110 -5.76 -0.04 -10.95
N ASN A 111 -4.61 -0.38 -11.53
CA ASN A 111 -4.52 -0.66 -12.97
C ASN A 111 -4.30 -2.12 -13.31
N ASP A 112 -3.52 -2.85 -12.52
CA ASP A 112 -3.13 -4.23 -12.83
C ASP A 112 -3.99 -5.23 -12.06
N PHE A 113 -4.29 -4.96 -10.80
CA PHE A 113 -5.08 -5.90 -10.00
C PHE A 113 -6.47 -6.17 -10.60
N PRO A 114 -7.25 -5.17 -11.08
CA PRO A 114 -8.54 -5.43 -11.68
C PRO A 114 -8.46 -6.29 -12.95
N LYS A 115 -7.35 -6.23 -13.69
CA LYS A 115 -7.15 -7.05 -14.90
C LYS A 115 -7.01 -8.52 -14.55
N ILE A 116 -6.17 -8.85 -13.55
CA ILE A 116 -5.97 -10.23 -13.12
C ILE A 116 -7.21 -10.75 -12.40
N ALA A 117 -7.86 -9.91 -11.58
CA ALA A 117 -9.14 -10.25 -10.95
C ALA A 117 -10.22 -10.59 -11.99
N LYS A 118 -10.27 -9.84 -13.09
CA LYS A 118 -11.19 -10.11 -14.21
C LYS A 118 -10.91 -11.46 -14.87
N MET A 119 -9.66 -11.92 -14.94
CA MET A 119 -9.34 -13.26 -15.45
C MET A 119 -9.99 -14.36 -14.61
N ILE A 120 -10.00 -14.20 -13.28
CA ILE A 120 -10.70 -15.12 -12.36
C ILE A 120 -12.23 -15.03 -12.57
N ASP A 121 -12.73 -13.83 -12.86
CA ASP A 121 -14.16 -13.63 -13.15
C ASP A 121 -14.61 -14.23 -14.47
N ASP A 122 -13.77 -14.16 -15.49
CA ASP A 122 -14.01 -14.68 -16.83
C ASP A 122 -13.75 -16.20 -16.93
N GLY A 123 -13.35 -16.85 -15.85
CA GLY A 123 -13.13 -18.30 -15.80
C GLY A 123 -11.87 -18.77 -16.54
N LYS A 124 -10.82 -17.93 -16.59
CA LYS A 124 -9.51 -18.30 -17.12
C LYS A 124 -8.88 -19.45 -16.35
N SER A 125 -7.95 -20.17 -16.99
CA SER A 125 -7.29 -21.30 -16.35
C SER A 125 -6.41 -20.84 -15.17
N GLU A 126 -6.15 -21.75 -14.23
CA GLU A 126 -5.25 -21.49 -13.12
C GLU A 126 -3.86 -21.08 -13.62
N GLU A 127 -3.35 -21.75 -14.65
CA GLU A 127 -2.05 -21.46 -15.25
C GLU A 127 -2.02 -20.05 -15.86
N GLU A 128 -3.07 -19.63 -16.57
CA GLU A 128 -3.16 -18.27 -17.13
C GLU A 128 -3.15 -17.20 -16.03
N ILE A 129 -3.92 -17.42 -14.96
CA ILE A 129 -4.03 -16.48 -13.82
C ILE A 129 -2.69 -16.40 -13.07
N ASN A 130 -2.09 -17.54 -12.74
CA ASN A 130 -0.83 -17.61 -12.02
C ASN A 130 0.30 -16.97 -12.84
N LEU A 131 0.36 -17.23 -14.16
CA LEU A 131 1.34 -16.60 -15.04
C LEU A 131 1.18 -15.07 -15.07
N ALA A 132 -0.05 -14.55 -15.17
CA ALA A 132 -0.29 -13.12 -15.17
C ALA A 132 0.12 -12.47 -13.83
N ALA A 133 -0.18 -13.11 -12.70
CA ALA A 133 0.20 -12.61 -11.39
C ALA A 133 1.71 -12.71 -11.15
N LYS A 134 2.34 -13.81 -11.56
CA LYS A 134 3.80 -13.97 -11.48
C LYS A 134 4.53 -12.96 -12.36
N ASN A 135 4.04 -12.69 -13.57
CA ASN A 135 4.61 -11.66 -14.42
C ASN A 135 4.53 -10.28 -13.76
N LEU A 136 3.48 -9.99 -12.99
CA LEU A 136 3.37 -8.75 -12.24
C LEU A 136 4.41 -8.69 -11.11
N ASP A 137 4.62 -9.79 -10.37
CA ASP A 137 5.68 -9.92 -9.35
C ASP A 137 7.08 -9.74 -9.98
N ASP A 138 7.38 -10.46 -11.07
CA ASP A 138 8.66 -10.46 -11.77
C ASP A 138 8.98 -9.15 -12.52
N THR A 139 8.03 -8.21 -12.60
CA THR A 139 8.23 -6.91 -13.26
C THR A 139 8.01 -5.77 -12.29
N LYS A 140 6.75 -5.42 -12.03
CA LYS A 140 6.40 -4.29 -11.17
C LYS A 140 6.67 -4.60 -9.69
N GLY A 141 6.58 -5.87 -9.27
CA GLY A 141 6.97 -6.30 -7.93
C GLY A 141 8.45 -6.03 -7.64
N ILE A 142 9.34 -6.39 -8.57
CA ILE A 142 10.79 -6.08 -8.46
C ILE A 142 11.03 -4.56 -8.35
N GLU A 143 10.36 -3.75 -9.16
CA GLU A 143 10.49 -2.28 -9.07
C GLU A 143 9.93 -1.73 -7.75
N LEU A 144 8.87 -2.34 -7.22
CA LEU A 144 8.30 -1.99 -5.92
C LEU A 144 9.27 -2.32 -4.78
N ASP A 145 9.91 -3.49 -4.83
CA ASP A 145 10.93 -3.90 -3.87
C ASP A 145 12.12 -2.94 -3.87
N LYS A 146 12.61 -2.51 -5.05
CA LYS A 146 13.67 -1.51 -5.16
C LYS A 146 13.28 -0.17 -4.52
N LYS A 147 12.03 0.28 -4.73
CA LYS A 147 11.52 1.52 -4.11
C LYS A 147 11.40 1.38 -2.59
N GLN A 148 10.96 0.22 -2.12
CA GLN A 148 10.86 -0.07 -0.69
C GLN A 148 12.26 -0.12 -0.05
N GLU A 149 13.22 -0.78 -0.68
CA GLU A 149 14.61 -0.83 -0.23
C GLU A 149 15.22 0.57 -0.17
N LYS A 150 15.04 1.40 -1.22
CA LYS A 150 15.49 2.79 -1.25
C LYS A 150 14.91 3.58 -0.07
N MET A 151 13.60 3.47 0.18
CA MET A 151 12.93 4.13 1.29
C MET A 151 13.50 3.67 2.64
N MET A 152 13.62 2.35 2.86
CA MET A 152 14.10 1.80 4.13
C MET A 152 15.57 2.13 4.41
N LYS A 153 16.42 2.21 3.37
CA LYS A 153 17.83 2.64 3.51
C LYS A 153 17.96 4.07 4.01
N LEU A 154 16.97 4.93 3.74
CA LEU A 154 16.93 6.30 4.27
C LEU A 154 16.24 6.35 5.65
N LEU A 155 15.16 5.59 5.81
CA LEU A 155 14.33 5.64 7.02
C LEU A 155 15.03 5.04 8.25
N LEU A 156 15.70 3.89 8.11
CA LEU A 156 16.28 3.20 9.27
C LEU A 156 17.41 4.00 9.96
N PRO A 157 18.39 4.58 9.24
CA PRO A 157 19.38 5.44 9.86
C PRO A 157 18.75 6.65 10.56
N TYR A 158 17.82 7.34 9.90
CA TYR A 158 17.09 8.47 10.48
C TYR A 158 16.35 8.09 11.75
N ALA A 159 15.66 6.95 11.76
CA ALA A 159 14.97 6.42 12.94
C ALA A 159 15.95 6.15 14.09
N ASN A 160 17.09 5.54 13.81
CA ASN A 160 18.12 5.25 14.83
C ASN A 160 18.73 6.52 15.41
N GLU A 161 19.10 7.49 14.56
CA GLU A 161 19.69 8.77 14.96
C GLU A 161 18.74 9.60 15.84
N ASN A 162 17.43 9.42 15.62
CA ASN A 162 16.39 10.13 16.36
C ASN A 162 15.76 9.30 17.50
N GLY A 163 16.30 8.13 17.81
CA GLY A 163 15.83 7.31 18.94
C GLY A 163 14.42 6.71 18.77
N VAL A 164 13.95 6.53 17.53
CA VAL A 164 12.67 5.87 17.24
C VAL A 164 12.78 4.38 17.58
N GLU A 165 11.90 3.89 18.44
CA GLU A 165 11.86 2.47 18.80
C GLU A 165 11.05 1.66 17.78
N TYR A 166 11.67 0.65 17.19
CA TYR A 166 11.00 -0.30 16.31
C TYR A 166 11.58 -1.72 16.48
N LYS A 167 10.73 -2.73 16.29
CA LYS A 167 11.20 -4.13 16.26
C LYS A 167 11.89 -4.38 14.93
N GLN A 168 13.19 -4.69 14.97
CA GLN A 168 13.85 -5.33 13.84
C GLN A 168 13.24 -6.73 13.67
N LEU A 169 12.70 -6.99 12.47
CA LEU A 169 12.15 -8.29 12.08
C LEU A 169 13.26 -9.22 11.61
#